data_AF-A0A931R365-F1
#
_entry.id   AF-A0A931R365-F1
#
_cell.length_a   1.000
_cell.length_b   1.000
_cell.length_c   1.000
_cell.angle_alpha   90.00
_cell.angle_beta   90.00
_cell.angle_gamma   90.00
#
_symmetry.space_group_name_H-M   'P 1'
#
loop_
_entity.id
_entity.type
_entity.pdbx_description
1 polymer ?
#
loop_
_entity_poly.entity_id
_entity_poly.type
_entity_poly.pdbx_seq_one_letter_code
_entity_poly.pdbx_strand_id
1 'polypeptide(L)'
;MTTDTVKDLRAIIEALIIAEGREARSHDFYVKAAQKAQNPAARKMLLALAEEEERHRGDMGKRIIEFKAELERELRKRETEKA
;
A
#
# COMPACT_ATOMS: atom_id res chain seq x y z
N MET A 1 -3.88 -24.41 11.09
CA MET A 1 -2.65 -23.86 10.51
C MET A 1 -2.20 -22.71 11.40
N THR A 2 -1.36 -22.99 12.40
CA THR A 2 -0.76 -21.94 13.23
C THR A 2 0.50 -21.46 12.51
N THR A 3 0.31 -20.63 11.48
CA THR A 3 1.42 -19.90 10.88
C THR A 3 1.99 -18.91 11.90
N ASP A 4 3.30 -18.70 11.83
CA ASP A 4 4.03 -17.79 12.72
C ASP A 4 3.50 -16.36 12.52
N THR A 5 2.65 -15.88 13.43
CA THR A 5 1.95 -14.58 13.33
C THR A 5 2.90 -13.42 13.04
N VAL A 6 4.10 -13.40 13.62
CA VAL A 6 5.13 -12.37 13.35
C VAL A 6 5.64 -12.46 11.92
N LYS A 7 5.85 -13.67 11.40
CA LYS A 7 6.26 -13.90 10.00
C LYS A 7 5.15 -13.45 9.04
N ASP A 8 3.90 -13.77 9.35
CA ASP A 8 2.75 -13.39 8.53
C ASP A 8 2.57 -11.87 8.49
N LEU A 9 2.65 -11.19 9.64
CA LEU A 9 2.60 -9.72 9.71
C LEU A 9 3.70 -9.07 8.89
N ARG A 10 4.94 -9.58 8.96
CA ARG A 10 6.06 -9.07 8.15
C ARG A 10 5.78 -9.23 6.65
N ALA A 11 5.30 -10.40 6.23
CA ALA A 11 4.99 -10.67 4.83
C ALA A 11 3.85 -9.76 4.32
N ILE A 12 2.82 -9.52 5.14
CA ILE A 12 1.72 -8.60 4.81
C ILE A 12 2.23 -7.17 4.66
N ILE A 13 3.05 -6.69 5.60
CA ILE A 13 3.64 -5.34 5.53
C ILE A 13 4.49 -5.18 4.26
N GLU A 14 5.33 -6.16 3.93
CA GLU A 14 6.15 -6.14 2.72
C GLU A 14 5.28 -6.09 1.45
N ALA A 15 4.25 -6.92 1.38
CA ALA A 15 3.32 -6.92 0.25
C ALA A 15 2.61 -5.56 0.08
N LEU A 16 2.19 -4.94 1.18
CA LEU A 16 1.57 -3.61 1.17
C LEU A 16 2.54 -2.52 0.71
N ILE A 17 3.81 -2.55 1.13
CA ILE A 17 4.84 -1.60 0.67
C ILE A 17 5.08 -1.77 -0.83
N ILE A 18 5.15 -3.01 -1.33
CA ILE A 18 5.29 -3.27 -2.76
C ILE A 18 4.08 -2.75 -3.54
N ALA A 19 2.87 -2.95 -3.01
CA ALA A 19 1.63 -2.46 -3.61
C ALA A 19 1.58 -0.93 -3.65
N GLU A 20 1.86 -0.25 -2.53
CA GLU A 20 1.88 1.21 -2.43
C GLU A 20 2.86 1.84 -3.44
N GLY A 21 4.04 1.24 -3.61
CA GLY A 21 4.99 1.65 -4.64
C GLY A 21 4.54 1.36 -6.08
N ARG A 22 3.67 0.37 -6.32
CA ARG A 22 3.05 0.15 -7.64
C ARG A 22 2.02 1.22 -7.93
N GLU A 23 1.17 1.55 -6.97
CA GLU A 23 0.17 2.60 -7.15
C GLU A 23 0.81 3.97 -7.39
N ALA A 24 1.93 4.28 -6.73
CA ALA A 24 2.69 5.50 -7.01
C ALA A 24 3.16 5.58 -8.47
N ARG A 25 3.64 4.45 -9.02
CA ARG A 25 4.06 4.38 -10.43
C ARG A 25 2.87 4.44 -11.39
N SER A 26 1.74 3.82 -11.05
CA SER A 26 0.51 3.87 -11.83
C SER A 26 -0.07 5.28 -11.89
N HIS A 27 -0.14 5.97 -10.74
CA HIS A 27 -0.52 7.39 -10.65
C HIS A 27 0.33 8.24 -11.60
N ASP A 28 1.66 8.16 -11.48
CA ASP A 28 2.59 8.92 -12.33
C ASP A 28 2.42 8.61 -13.82
N PHE A 29 2.19 7.33 -14.15
CA PHE A 29 1.91 6.91 -15.51
C PHE A 29 0.65 7.57 -16.06
N TYR A 30 -0.46 7.51 -15.32
CA TYR A 30 -1.73 8.09 -15.76
C TYR A 30 -1.68 9.62 -15.86
N VAL A 31 -1.01 10.31 -14.93
CA VAL A 31 -0.79 11.77 -15.03
C VAL A 31 -0.01 12.11 -16.29
N LYS A 32 1.11 11.42 -16.56
CA LYS A 32 1.92 11.64 -17.77
C LYS A 32 1.15 11.30 -19.06
N ALA A 33 0.31 10.27 -19.04
CA ALA A 33 -0.53 9.91 -20.16
C ALA A 33 -1.61 10.98 -20.41
N ALA A 34 -2.25 11.50 -19.36
CA ALA A 34 -3.26 12.55 -19.44
C ALA A 34 -2.69 13.84 -20.04
N GLN A 35 -1.44 14.19 -19.69
CA GLN A 35 -0.75 15.35 -20.26
C GLN A 35 -0.58 15.24 -21.79
N LYS A 36 -0.30 14.02 -22.28
CA LYS A 36 -0.12 13.72 -23.71
C LYS A 36 -1.44 13.51 -24.48
N ALA A 37 -2.55 13.30 -23.77
CA ALA A 37 -3.84 13.03 -24.39
C ALA A 37 -4.42 14.28 -25.09
N GLN A 38 -4.70 14.16 -26.39
CA GLN A 38 -5.35 15.20 -27.19
C GLN A 38 -6.87 15.18 -27.04
N ASN A 39 -7.45 14.00 -26.84
CA ASN A 39 -8.89 13.85 -26.63
C ASN A 39 -9.26 14.26 -25.18
N PRO A 40 -10.16 15.24 -24.97
CA PRO A 40 -10.54 15.70 -23.63
C PRO A 40 -11.18 14.62 -22.75
N ALA A 41 -11.96 13.71 -23.33
CA ALA A 41 -12.56 12.60 -22.59
C ALA A 41 -11.51 11.60 -22.11
N ALA A 42 -10.52 11.28 -22.96
CA ALA A 42 -9.40 10.42 -22.58
C ALA A 42 -8.55 11.06 -21.46
N ARG A 43 -8.27 12.37 -21.55
CA ARG A 43 -7.58 13.12 -20.50
C ARG A 43 -8.33 13.03 -19.16
N LYS A 44 -9.65 13.25 -19.17
CA LYS A 44 -10.48 13.17 -17.97
C LYS A 44 -10.45 11.77 -17.35
N MET A 45 -10.57 10.73 -18.17
CA MET A 45 -10.50 9.33 -17.72
C MET A 45 -9.16 9.01 -17.06
N LEU A 46 -8.05 9.41 -17.69
CA LEU A 46 -6.70 9.16 -17.16
C LEU A 46 -6.47 9.89 -15.83
N LEU A 47 -6.95 11.13 -15.69
CA LEU A 47 -6.88 11.84 -14.41
C LEU A 47 -7.71 11.17 -13.32
N ALA A 48 -8.90 10.66 -13.66
CA ALA A 48 -9.71 9.90 -12.70
C ALA A 48 -9.02 8.61 -12.26
N LEU A 49 -8.35 7.89 -13.17
CA LEU A 49 -7.55 6.72 -12.81
C LEU A 49 -6.39 7.09 -11.87
N ALA A 50 -5.68 8.19 -12.15
CA ALA A 50 -4.63 8.68 -11.25
C ALA A 50 -5.16 8.97 -9.85
N GLU A 51 -6.32 9.63 -9.74
CA GLU A 51 -6.96 9.94 -8.46
C GLU A 51 -7.32 8.67 -7.67
N GLU A 52 -7.82 7.64 -8.32
CA GLU A 52 -8.10 6.35 -7.67
C GLU A 52 -6.83 5.68 -7.15
N GLU A 53 -5.70 5.74 -7.87
CA GLU A 53 -4.44 5.19 -7.36
C GLU A 53 -3.93 5.94 -6.13
N GLU A 54 -4.12 7.26 -6.05
CA GLU A 54 -3.75 8.03 -4.86
C GLU A 54 -4.61 7.63 -3.63
N ARG A 55 -5.89 7.33 -3.85
CA ARG A 55 -6.77 6.79 -2.79
C ARG A 55 -6.31 5.42 -2.33
N HIS A 56 -5.99 4.53 -3.27
CA HIS A 56 -5.45 3.20 -2.98
C HIS A 56 -4.18 3.30 -2.11
N ARG A 57 -3.22 4.16 -2.49
CA ARG A 57 -2.01 4.43 -1.71
C ARG A 57 -2.31 4.86 -0.29
N GLY A 58 -3.24 5.81 -0.12
CA GLY A 58 -3.66 6.29 1.19
C GLY A 58 -4.17 5.16 2.08
N ASP A 59 -4.99 4.25 1.54
CA ASP A 59 -5.54 3.12 2.28
C ASP A 59 -4.49 2.06 2.60
N MET A 60 -3.53 1.83 1.69
CA MET A 60 -2.37 0.95 1.96
C MET A 60 -1.47 1.53 3.04
N GLY A 61 -1.21 2.83 3.03
CA GLY A 61 -0.45 3.54 4.05
C GLY A 61 -1.04 3.39 5.45
N LYS A 62 -2.37 3.54 5.59
CA LYS A 62 -3.07 3.30 6.86
C LYS A 62 -2.88 1.87 7.35
N ARG A 63 -3.08 0.87 6.46
CA ARG A 63 -2.90 -0.54 6.80
C ARG A 63 -1.47 -0.88 7.21
N ILE A 64 -0.47 -0.30 6.54
CA ILE A 64 0.95 -0.49 6.91
C ILE A 64 1.19 -0.03 8.35
N ILE A 65 0.63 1.11 8.75
CA ILE A 65 0.75 1.62 10.13
C ILE A 65 0.07 0.66 11.12
N GLU A 66 -1.14 0.22 10.82
CA GLU A 66 -1.90 -0.72 11.66
C GLU A 66 -1.14 -2.04 11.88
N PHE A 67 -0.67 -2.66 10.79
CA PHE A 67 0.07 -3.92 10.87
C PHE A 67 1.44 -3.77 11.54
N LYS A 68 2.12 -2.63 11.38
CA LYS A 68 3.37 -2.36 12.12
C LYS A 68 3.11 -2.26 13.62
N ALA A 69 2.06 -1.56 14.04
CA ALA A 69 1.69 -1.48 15.45
C ALA A 69 1.31 -2.84 16.04
N GLU A 70 0.64 -3.70 15.26
CA GLU A 70 0.37 -5.08 15.64
C GLU A 70 1.65 -5.92 15.76
N LEU A 71 2.55 -5.84 14.78
CA LEU A 71 3.83 -6.54 14.80
C LEU A 71 4.64 -6.18 16.05
N GLU A 72 4.71 -4.91 16.41
CA GLU A 72 5.38 -4.46 17.63
C GLU A 72 4.75 -5.03 18.91
N ARG A 73 3.41 -5.11 18.97
CA ARG A 73 2.71 -5.74 20.10
C ARG A 73 3.06 -7.22 20.23
N GLU A 74 3.07 -7.95 19.12
CA GLU A 74 3.41 -9.38 19.12
C GLU A 74 4.87 -9.64 19.47
N LEU A 75 5.80 -8.79 19.04
CA LEU A 75 7.21 -8.88 19.43
C LEU A 75 7.39 -8.67 20.93
N ARG A 76 6.75 -7.64 21.52
CA ARG A 76 6.80 -7.40 22.97
C ARG A 76 6.26 -8.57 23.78
N LYS A 77 5.14 -9.18 23.37
CA LYS A 77 4.60 -10.37 24.05
C LYS A 77 5.61 -11.51 24.08
N ARG A 78 6.26 -11.80 22.94
CA ARG A 78 7.28 -12.86 22.84
C ARG A 78 8.51 -12.58 23.70
N GLU A 79 8.88 -11.32 23.91
CA GLU A 79 9.97 -10.94 24.82
C GLU A 79 9.58 -11.18 26.27
N THR A 80 8.36 -10.81 26.67
CA THR A 80 7.87 -11.02 28.04
C THR A 80 7.64 -12.48 28.39
N GLU A 81 7.25 -13.33 27.42
CA GLU A 81 7.07 -14.78 27.62
C GLU A 81 8.39 -15.54 27.71
N LYS A 82 9.49 -14.94 27.26
CA LYS A 82 10.84 -15.52 27.31
C LYS A 82 11.66 -15.06 28.53
N ALA A 83 11.21 -14.02 29.22
CA ALA A 83 11.81 -13.47 30.43
C ALA A 83 11.30 -14.20 31.68
#